data_AF-A0A3Q0S5K3-F1
#
_entry.id   AF-A0A3Q0S5K3-F1
#
_cell.length_a   1.000
_cell.length_b   1.000
_cell.length_c   1.000
_cell.angle_alpha   90.00
_cell.angle_beta   90.00
_cell.angle_gamma   90.00
#
_symmetry.space_group_name_H-M   'P 1'
#
loop_
_entity.id
_entity.type
_entity.pdbx_description
1 polymer ?
#
loop_
_entity_poly.entity_id
_entity_poly.type
_entity_poly.pdbx_seq_one_letter_code
_entity_poly.pdbx_strand_id
1 'polypeptide(L)'
;MYRRPLQFAARSFARVSACRAASAGKVRSSPLALLCNVKETRQHTEEEVGAFTKLIEAMGFTGPLKYNKWKIKIAALRMYTCCVERINYDEFFEKCTLPDTLNSWFLVAQLHVWMCLVRMRQEGREGKYMCRYIVHSMWEDVEQRSKIMGIDAIHRKEAMKAMTETFYAAIFGYDEGVLSDDCVLAAALWRNLFNRQCEDPRQLELMVEYVRKQMQYIDALDGDDLLLTGEVKWRPLVEENAQSILKVVKPTYNDAGL
;
A
#
# COMPACT_ATOMS: atom_id res chain seq x y z
N MET A 1 7.14 10.37 22.04
CA MET A 1 5.91 11.08 22.50
C MET A 1 4.77 10.97 21.46
N TYR A 2 4.97 10.26 20.34
CA TYR A 2 4.02 10.14 19.21
C TYR A 2 3.45 8.71 19.00
N ARG A 3 4.06 7.67 19.57
CA ARG A 3 3.56 6.26 19.49
C ARG A 3 2.10 6.08 19.92
N ARG A 4 1.65 6.67 21.03
CA ARG A 4 0.28 6.49 21.54
C ARG A 4 -0.80 7.16 20.66
N PRO A 5 -0.69 8.44 20.27
CA PRO A 5 -1.67 9.07 19.39
C PRO A 5 -1.85 8.37 18.04
N LEU A 6 -0.76 7.86 17.45
CA LEU A 6 -0.78 7.17 16.16
C LEU A 6 -1.48 5.80 16.24
N GLN A 7 -1.21 5.00 17.26
CA GLN A 7 -1.89 3.71 17.44
C GLN A 7 -3.40 3.89 17.72
N PHE A 8 -3.79 4.92 18.48
CA PHE A 8 -5.21 5.25 18.68
C PHE A 8 -5.88 5.76 17.40
N ALA A 9 -5.19 6.57 16.61
CA ALA A 9 -5.68 7.06 15.32
C ALA A 9 -5.90 5.91 14.32
N ALA A 10 -5.00 4.92 14.26
CA ALA A 10 -5.14 3.71 13.45
C ALA A 10 -6.46 2.97 13.74
N ARG A 11 -6.69 2.68 15.03
CA ARG A 11 -7.88 1.98 15.52
C ARG A 11 -9.16 2.75 15.28
N SER A 12 -9.10 4.08 15.39
CA SER A 12 -10.23 4.98 15.10
C SER A 12 -10.53 5.03 13.60
N PHE A 13 -9.50 5.12 12.75
CA PHE A 13 -9.64 5.08 11.30
C PHE A 13 -10.25 3.76 10.83
N ALA A 14 -9.78 2.61 11.34
CA ALA A 14 -10.35 1.31 10.99
C ALA A 14 -11.85 1.22 11.33
N ARG A 15 -12.27 1.75 12.48
CA ARG A 15 -13.70 1.81 12.87
C ARG A 15 -14.51 2.75 11.96
N VAL A 16 -14.02 3.95 11.71
CA VAL A 16 -14.71 4.96 10.88
C VAL A 16 -14.80 4.50 9.42
N SER A 17 -13.72 3.91 8.90
CA SER A 17 -13.66 3.39 7.54
C SER A 17 -14.51 2.13 7.37
N ALA A 18 -14.64 1.25 8.37
CA ALA A 18 -15.60 0.15 8.36
C ALA A 18 -17.06 0.65 8.32
N CYS A 19 -17.39 1.71 9.07
CA CYS A 19 -18.72 2.33 9.02
C CYS A 19 -18.99 3.06 7.68
N ARG A 20 -18.00 3.74 7.12
CA ARG A 20 -18.12 4.42 5.80
C ARG A 20 -18.17 3.43 4.65
N ALA A 21 -17.39 2.36 4.73
CA ALA A 21 -17.49 1.19 3.87
C ALA A 21 -18.74 0.35 4.18
N ALA A 22 -19.71 0.81 4.97
CA ALA A 22 -21.07 0.28 5.05
C ALA A 22 -22.13 1.26 4.47
N SER A 23 -21.75 2.51 4.21
CA SER A 23 -22.60 3.56 3.64
C SER A 23 -22.03 4.01 2.29
N ALA A 24 -22.47 3.37 1.20
CA ALA A 24 -22.01 3.66 -0.15
C ALA A 24 -22.49 5.04 -0.63
N GLY A 25 -21.74 6.09 -0.30
CA GLY A 25 -21.89 7.46 -0.79
C GLY A 25 -20.67 7.93 -1.58
N LYS A 26 -20.92 8.70 -2.63
CA LYS A 26 -20.00 9.28 -3.63
C LYS A 26 -18.59 9.60 -3.09
N VAL A 27 -17.57 8.90 -3.62
CA VAL A 27 -16.15 9.16 -3.35
C VAL A 27 -15.81 10.58 -3.82
N ARG A 28 -15.48 11.49 -2.90
CA ARG A 28 -14.89 12.79 -3.22
C ARG A 28 -13.49 12.56 -3.79
N SER A 29 -13.14 13.30 -4.84
CA SER A 29 -11.85 13.20 -5.52
C SER A 29 -10.69 13.40 -4.54
N SER A 30 -9.90 12.34 -4.36
CA SER A 30 -8.59 12.35 -3.71
C SER A 30 -7.63 13.30 -4.46
N PRO A 31 -6.62 13.88 -3.79
CA PRO A 31 -5.58 14.73 -4.40
C PRO A 31 -4.86 14.10 -5.62
N LEU A 32 -4.98 12.79 -5.83
CA LEU A 32 -4.47 12.06 -6.99
C LEU A 32 -5.13 12.42 -8.33
N ALA A 33 -6.26 13.13 -8.34
CA ALA A 33 -6.92 13.52 -9.59
C ALA A 33 -6.18 14.62 -10.38
N LEU A 34 -5.22 15.33 -9.77
CA LEU A 34 -4.68 16.58 -10.33
C LEU A 34 -3.35 16.48 -11.07
N LEU A 35 -2.69 15.31 -11.15
CA LEU A 35 -1.38 15.17 -11.81
C LEU A 35 -1.37 14.26 -13.05
N CYS A 36 -2.51 13.68 -13.45
CA CYS A 36 -2.63 12.95 -14.73
C CYS A 36 -3.07 13.85 -15.91
N ASN A 37 -3.12 15.17 -15.75
CA ASN A 37 -3.65 16.07 -16.78
C ASN A 37 -2.53 16.51 -17.74
N VAL A 38 -2.16 15.63 -18.67
CA VAL A 38 -1.41 16.03 -19.86
C VAL A 38 -2.38 16.78 -20.79
N LYS A 39 -2.02 18.02 -21.14
CA LYS A 39 -2.76 18.93 -22.03
C LYS A 39 -3.42 18.22 -23.22
N GLU A 40 -4.75 18.13 -23.20
CA GLU A 40 -5.56 17.90 -24.40
C GLU A 40 -5.38 19.09 -25.36
N THR A 41 -4.74 18.83 -26.50
CA THR A 41 -4.87 19.73 -27.67
C THR A 41 -6.09 19.25 -28.45
N ARG A 42 -7.13 20.08 -28.50
CA ARG A 42 -8.34 19.85 -29.28
C ARG A 42 -8.05 19.84 -30.77
N GLN A 43 -8.27 18.72 -31.45
CA GLN A 43 -8.71 18.68 -32.83
C GLN A 43 -9.82 17.63 -32.98
N HIS A 44 -10.96 18.07 -33.47
CA HIS A 44 -12.14 17.26 -33.78
C HIS A 44 -11.88 16.46 -35.06
N THR A 45 -12.12 15.15 -35.00
CA THR A 45 -12.59 14.35 -36.13
C THR A 45 -13.47 13.23 -35.56
N GLU A 46 -14.75 13.25 -35.93
CA GLU A 46 -15.66 12.13 -35.71
C GLU A 46 -15.19 10.96 -36.59
N GLU A 47 -14.80 9.81 -36.01
CA GLU A 47 -14.90 8.48 -36.66
C GLU A 47 -14.44 7.33 -35.74
N GLU A 48 -15.17 6.21 -35.83
CA GLU A 48 -14.94 4.86 -35.28
C GLU A 48 -14.83 4.62 -33.75
N VAL A 49 -15.94 4.73 -33.01
CA VAL A 49 -16.04 4.19 -31.63
C VAL A 49 -16.46 2.70 -31.61
N GLY A 50 -16.60 2.04 -32.76
CA GLY A 50 -17.29 0.75 -32.85
C GLY A 50 -16.41 -0.50 -32.85
N ALA A 51 -15.37 -0.55 -33.68
CA ALA A 51 -14.66 -1.80 -33.97
C ALA A 51 -13.55 -2.10 -32.95
N PHE A 52 -12.76 -1.09 -32.59
CA PHE A 52 -11.67 -1.23 -31.61
C PHE A 52 -12.21 -1.53 -30.21
N THR A 53 -13.29 -0.87 -29.79
CA THR A 53 -13.96 -1.10 -28.51
C THR A 53 -14.55 -2.51 -28.42
N LYS A 54 -15.20 -2.99 -29.50
CA LYS A 54 -15.74 -4.35 -29.58
C LYS A 54 -14.66 -5.43 -29.61
N LEU A 55 -13.50 -5.16 -30.22
CA LEU A 55 -12.34 -6.04 -30.17
C LEU A 55 -11.75 -6.11 -28.75
N ILE A 56 -11.64 -4.99 -28.05
CA ILE A 56 -11.21 -4.94 -26.64
C ILE A 56 -12.21 -5.67 -25.72
N GLU A 57 -13.52 -5.52 -25.99
CA GLU A 57 -14.60 -6.25 -25.29
C GLU A 57 -14.53 -7.76 -25.56
N ALA A 58 -14.35 -8.17 -26.81
CA ALA A 58 -14.21 -9.58 -27.20
C ALA A 58 -12.93 -10.24 -26.64
N MET A 59 -11.88 -9.45 -26.38
CA MET A 59 -10.67 -9.89 -25.68
C MET A 59 -10.80 -9.89 -24.14
N GLY A 60 -11.98 -9.57 -23.59
CA GLY A 60 -12.24 -9.61 -22.14
C GLY A 60 -11.69 -8.42 -21.34
N PHE A 61 -11.16 -7.39 -22.01
CA PHE A 61 -10.48 -6.26 -21.35
C PHE A 61 -11.44 -5.25 -20.67
N THR A 62 -12.72 -5.27 -21.03
CA THR A 62 -13.73 -4.29 -20.57
C THR A 62 -14.96 -4.90 -19.90
N GLY A 63 -14.99 -6.23 -19.71
CA GLY A 63 -16.08 -6.93 -19.01
C GLY A 63 -16.29 -6.47 -17.55
N PRO A 64 -17.35 -6.91 -16.87
CA PRO A 64 -17.51 -6.67 -15.43
C PRO A 64 -16.32 -7.27 -14.65
N LEU A 65 -15.99 -6.67 -13.51
CA LEU A 65 -14.96 -7.24 -12.63
C LEU A 65 -15.40 -8.63 -12.14
N LYS A 66 -14.46 -9.56 -12.01
CA LYS A 66 -14.65 -10.91 -11.44
C LYS A 66 -15.35 -10.86 -10.08
N TYR A 67 -15.01 -9.86 -9.26
CA TYR A 67 -15.64 -9.63 -7.96
C TYR A 67 -16.34 -8.28 -7.90
N ASN A 68 -17.40 -8.20 -7.08
CA ASN A 68 -18.11 -6.95 -6.82
C ASN A 68 -17.15 -5.90 -6.25
N LYS A 69 -17.16 -4.69 -6.82
CA LYS A 69 -16.36 -3.53 -6.39
C LYS A 69 -16.38 -3.33 -4.87
N TRP A 70 -17.52 -3.52 -4.23
CA TRP A 70 -17.66 -3.39 -2.78
C TRP A 70 -16.83 -4.42 -2.00
N LYS A 71 -16.84 -5.69 -2.43
CA LYS A 71 -16.02 -6.73 -1.82
C LYS A 71 -14.53 -6.39 -1.92
N ILE A 72 -14.10 -5.96 -3.11
CA ILE A 72 -12.71 -5.54 -3.33
C ILE A 72 -12.35 -4.33 -2.45
N LYS A 73 -13.26 -3.38 -2.22
CA LYS A 73 -13.03 -2.25 -1.30
C LYS A 73 -12.85 -2.69 0.15
N ILE A 74 -13.67 -3.62 0.63
CA ILE A 74 -13.54 -4.17 1.99
C ILE A 74 -12.20 -4.88 2.13
N ALA A 75 -11.84 -5.73 1.18
CA ALA A 75 -10.56 -6.42 1.17
C ALA A 75 -9.38 -5.42 1.07
N ALA A 76 -9.48 -4.36 0.25
CA ALA A 76 -8.47 -3.31 0.18
C ALA A 76 -8.26 -2.61 1.54
N LEU A 77 -9.36 -2.28 2.22
CA LEU A 77 -9.29 -1.66 3.55
C LEU A 77 -8.65 -2.61 4.56
N ARG A 78 -9.01 -3.90 4.56
CA ARG A 78 -8.40 -4.91 5.43
C ARG A 78 -6.90 -5.08 5.17
N MET A 79 -6.49 -5.10 3.90
CA MET A 79 -5.09 -5.18 3.52
C MET A 79 -4.31 -3.95 4.01
N TYR A 80 -4.88 -2.75 3.84
CA TYR A 80 -4.30 -1.54 4.41
C TYR A 80 -4.21 -1.61 5.95
N THR A 81 -5.25 -2.07 6.63
CA THR A 81 -5.23 -2.29 8.09
C THR A 81 -4.12 -3.25 8.50
N CYS A 82 -3.87 -4.32 7.74
CA CYS A 82 -2.74 -5.22 8.00
C CYS A 82 -1.40 -4.48 7.93
N CYS A 83 -1.23 -3.52 7.00
CA CYS A 83 -0.01 -2.73 6.88
C CYS A 83 0.25 -1.81 8.09
N VAL A 84 -0.80 -1.35 8.78
CA VAL A 84 -0.67 -0.29 9.80
C VAL A 84 -1.00 -0.73 11.23
N GLU A 85 -1.71 -1.84 11.41
CA GLU A 85 -2.07 -2.38 12.74
C GLU A 85 -1.39 -3.70 13.07
N ARG A 86 -0.96 -4.48 12.06
CA ARG A 86 -0.36 -5.80 12.23
C ARG A 86 1.16 -5.82 12.00
N ILE A 87 1.78 -4.64 12.11
CA ILE A 87 3.22 -4.44 12.08
C ILE A 87 3.67 -3.96 13.45
N ASN A 88 4.78 -4.51 13.94
CA ASN A 88 5.43 -4.03 15.15
C ASN A 88 6.25 -2.77 14.87
N TYR A 89 5.60 -1.62 14.71
CA TYR A 89 6.26 -0.34 14.41
C TYR A 89 7.36 0.03 15.42
N ASP A 90 7.17 -0.36 16.68
CA ASP A 90 8.12 -0.06 17.75
C ASP A 90 9.48 -0.71 17.49
N GLU A 91 9.47 -1.94 16.95
CA GLU A 91 10.68 -2.68 16.56
C GLU A 91 11.39 -2.01 15.37
N PHE A 92 10.65 -1.54 14.35
CA PHE A 92 11.23 -0.77 13.25
C PHE A 92 11.90 0.51 13.74
N PHE A 93 11.24 1.22 14.66
CA PHE A 93 11.74 2.50 15.15
C PHE A 93 13.02 2.30 15.97
N GLU A 94 13.09 1.21 16.73
CA GLU A 94 14.26 0.85 17.52
C GLU A 94 15.41 0.34 16.63
N LYS A 95 15.16 -0.68 15.80
CA LYS A 95 16.20 -1.34 15.00
C LYS A 95 16.76 -0.46 13.89
N CYS A 96 15.93 0.41 13.32
CA CYS A 96 16.32 1.33 12.26
C CYS A 96 16.59 2.75 12.80
N THR A 97 16.57 2.96 14.12
CA THR A 97 16.79 4.29 14.75
C THR A 97 15.92 5.40 14.17
N LEU A 98 14.69 5.07 13.75
CA LEU A 98 13.79 6.04 13.16
C LEU A 98 13.25 6.98 14.24
N PRO A 99 13.20 8.30 13.99
CA PRO A 99 12.66 9.24 14.96
C PRO A 99 11.16 9.00 15.15
N ASP A 100 10.64 9.16 16.37
CA ASP A 100 9.22 8.97 16.67
C ASP A 100 8.36 10.10 16.07
N THR A 101 8.04 10.03 14.78
CA THR A 101 7.32 11.07 14.03
C THR A 101 6.25 10.48 13.11
N LEU A 102 5.29 11.32 12.68
CA LEU A 102 4.32 10.93 11.65
C LEU A 102 5.01 10.47 10.36
N ASN A 103 6.12 11.11 10.00
CA ASN A 103 6.87 10.77 8.81
C ASN A 103 7.47 9.37 8.92
N SER A 104 8.15 9.04 10.02
CA SER A 104 8.71 7.70 10.21
C SER A 104 7.64 6.61 10.21
N TRP A 105 6.48 6.88 10.82
CA TRP A 105 5.32 5.98 10.71
C TRP A 105 4.89 5.81 9.25
N PHE A 106 4.80 6.90 8.49
CA PHE A 106 4.44 6.88 7.08
C PHE A 106 5.46 6.09 6.24
N LEU A 107 6.77 6.24 6.50
CA LEU A 107 7.82 5.52 5.78
C LEU A 107 7.74 4.00 5.96
N VAL A 108 7.45 3.55 7.18
CA VAL A 108 7.22 2.12 7.44
C VAL A 108 5.88 1.68 6.83
N ALA A 109 4.81 2.45 6.96
CA ALA A 109 3.51 2.12 6.36
C ALA A 109 3.58 2.02 4.83
N GLN A 110 4.22 2.97 4.15
CA GLN A 110 4.34 2.99 2.69
C GLN A 110 5.16 1.81 2.17
N LEU A 111 6.17 1.32 2.91
CA LEU A 111 6.97 0.16 2.53
C LEU A 111 6.07 -1.09 2.45
N HIS A 112 5.24 -1.30 3.46
CA HIS A 112 4.28 -2.39 3.51
C HIS A 112 3.18 -2.26 2.46
N VAL A 113 2.64 -1.05 2.30
CA VAL A 113 1.68 -0.76 1.22
C VAL A 113 2.29 -1.06 -0.14
N TRP A 114 3.52 -0.63 -0.41
CA TRP A 114 4.20 -0.89 -1.68
C TRP A 114 4.31 -2.40 -1.98
N MET A 115 4.71 -3.23 -1.01
CA MET A 115 4.75 -4.69 -1.18
C MET A 115 3.38 -5.27 -1.57
N CYS A 116 2.31 -4.81 -0.91
CA CYS A 116 0.94 -5.17 -1.28
C CYS A 116 0.58 -4.70 -2.70
N LEU A 117 0.97 -3.49 -3.10
CA LEU A 117 0.71 -2.98 -4.45
C LEU A 117 1.43 -3.80 -5.53
N VAL A 118 2.69 -4.19 -5.30
CA VAL A 118 3.43 -5.05 -6.24
C VAL A 118 2.70 -6.38 -6.43
N ARG A 119 2.29 -7.03 -5.33
CA ARG A 119 1.53 -8.29 -5.41
C ARG A 119 0.21 -8.14 -6.13
N MET A 120 -0.61 -7.17 -5.73
CA MET A 120 -1.97 -7.02 -6.27
C MET A 120 -1.98 -6.56 -7.72
N ARG A 121 -0.93 -5.89 -8.22
CA ARG A 121 -0.84 -5.50 -9.64
C ARG A 121 -0.80 -6.69 -10.59
N GLN A 122 -0.42 -7.87 -10.12
CA GLN A 122 -0.42 -9.12 -10.90
C GLN A 122 -1.84 -9.65 -11.14
N GLU A 123 -2.82 -9.27 -10.30
CA GLU A 123 -4.21 -9.74 -10.33
C GLU A 123 -5.11 -8.94 -11.29
N GLY A 124 -4.57 -8.50 -12.42
CA GLY A 124 -5.32 -7.88 -13.49
C GLY A 124 -6.09 -6.61 -13.09
N ARG A 125 -7.38 -6.54 -13.45
CA ARG A 125 -8.21 -5.32 -13.29
C ARG A 125 -8.70 -5.16 -11.86
N GLU A 126 -9.03 -6.26 -11.21
CA GLU A 126 -9.48 -6.37 -9.82
C GLU A 126 -8.35 -5.93 -8.89
N GLY A 127 -7.14 -6.43 -9.12
CA GLY A 127 -5.94 -6.04 -8.41
C GLY A 127 -5.61 -4.55 -8.54
N LYS A 128 -5.67 -4.00 -9.77
CA LYS A 128 -5.53 -2.56 -10.01
C LYS A 128 -6.61 -1.74 -9.30
N TYR A 129 -7.84 -2.24 -9.24
CA TYR A 129 -8.93 -1.59 -8.51
C TYR A 129 -8.68 -1.60 -7.00
N MET A 130 -8.22 -2.72 -6.46
CA MET A 130 -7.83 -2.85 -5.05
C MET A 130 -6.69 -1.89 -4.70
N CYS A 131 -5.62 -1.85 -5.52
CA CYS A 131 -4.48 -0.96 -5.34
C CYS A 131 -4.89 0.51 -5.18
N ARG A 132 -5.80 0.99 -6.03
CA ARG A 132 -6.32 2.36 -5.95
C ARG A 132 -6.98 2.64 -4.60
N TYR A 133 -7.71 1.67 -4.06
CA TYR A 133 -8.39 1.80 -2.78
C TYR A 133 -7.43 1.69 -1.58
N ILE A 134 -6.40 0.84 -1.65
CA ILE A 134 -5.35 0.78 -0.63
C ILE A 134 -4.66 2.14 -0.50
N VAL A 135 -4.23 2.73 -1.63
CA VAL A 135 -3.58 4.04 -1.64
C VAL A 135 -4.53 5.15 -1.15
N HIS A 136 -5.80 5.10 -1.52
CA HIS A 136 -6.81 6.02 -1.00
C HIS A 136 -6.90 5.95 0.53
N SER A 137 -7.05 4.74 1.09
CA SER A 137 -7.13 4.54 2.53
C SER A 137 -5.88 5.00 3.27
N MET A 138 -4.69 4.79 2.68
CA MET A 138 -3.43 5.31 3.23
C MET A 138 -3.45 6.83 3.37
N TRP A 139 -3.84 7.55 2.31
CA TRP A 139 -3.85 9.01 2.36
C TRP A 139 -4.92 9.59 3.28
N GLU A 140 -6.08 8.95 3.39
CA GLU A 140 -7.09 9.35 4.38
C GLU A 140 -6.58 9.17 5.82
N ASP A 141 -5.83 8.09 6.09
CA ASP A 141 -5.25 7.84 7.42
C ASP A 141 -4.14 8.84 7.76
N VAL A 142 -3.26 9.18 6.80
CA VAL A 142 -2.25 10.24 6.98
C VAL A 142 -2.91 11.58 7.28
N GLU A 143 -3.97 11.95 6.54
CA GLU A 143 -4.72 13.19 6.79
C GLU A 143 -5.41 13.18 8.16
N GLN A 144 -5.98 12.05 8.57
CA GLN A 144 -6.62 11.94 9.87
C GLN A 144 -5.60 12.03 11.01
N ARG A 145 -4.47 11.33 10.91
CA ARG A 145 -3.40 11.34 11.92
C ARG A 145 -2.79 12.71 12.09
N SER A 146 -2.50 13.40 10.98
CA SER A 146 -1.98 14.78 11.04
C SER A 146 -2.96 15.74 11.74
N LYS A 147 -4.27 15.60 11.53
CA LYS A 147 -5.29 16.38 12.28
C LYS A 147 -5.30 16.03 13.76
N ILE A 148 -5.29 14.74 14.12
CA ILE A 148 -5.26 14.28 15.53
C ILE A 148 -4.02 14.79 16.26
N MET A 149 -2.89 14.87 15.55
CA MET A 149 -1.62 15.39 16.07
C MET A 149 -1.59 16.92 16.17
N GLY A 150 -2.66 17.62 15.80
CA GLY A 150 -2.74 19.08 15.89
C GLY A 150 -1.85 19.82 14.89
N ILE A 151 -1.40 19.17 13.81
CA ILE A 151 -0.64 19.83 12.75
C ILE A 151 -1.57 20.81 12.04
N ASP A 152 -1.19 22.08 11.97
CA ASP A 152 -2.00 23.11 11.33
C ASP A 152 -2.17 22.83 9.82
N ALA A 153 -3.15 23.51 9.21
CA ALA A 153 -3.55 23.22 7.85
C ALA A 153 -2.47 23.50 6.80
N ILE A 154 -1.60 24.49 7.04
CA ILE A 154 -0.57 24.91 6.09
C ILE A 154 0.56 23.87 6.12
N HIS A 155 1.13 23.61 7.29
CA HIS A 155 2.20 22.62 7.43
C HIS A 155 1.72 21.22 7.08
N ARG A 156 0.45 20.88 7.35
CA ARG A 156 -0.12 19.60 6.90
C ARG A 156 -0.14 19.49 5.38
N LYS A 157 -0.53 20.55 4.67
CA LYS A 157 -0.55 20.55 3.19
C LYS A 157 0.86 20.38 2.62
N GLU A 158 1.84 21.05 3.20
CA GLU A 158 3.25 20.94 2.80
C GLU A 158 3.81 19.55 3.07
N ALA A 159 3.56 19.01 4.27
CA ALA A 159 3.97 17.65 4.65
C ALA A 159 3.33 16.60 3.73
N MET A 160 2.05 16.73 3.41
CA MET A 160 1.36 15.84 2.46
C MET A 160 2.02 15.86 1.08
N LYS A 161 2.45 17.04 0.59
CA LYS A 161 3.14 17.17 -0.69
C LYS A 161 4.49 16.45 -0.66
N ALA A 162 5.30 16.69 0.38
CA ALA A 162 6.59 16.02 0.55
C ALA A 162 6.46 14.49 0.69
N MET A 163 5.46 14.02 1.45
CA MET A 163 5.16 12.59 1.58
C MET A 163 4.72 11.98 0.25
N THR A 164 3.98 12.72 -0.59
CA THR A 164 3.58 12.26 -1.93
C THR A 164 4.79 12.08 -2.85
N GLU A 165 5.71 13.03 -2.86
CA GLU A 165 6.95 12.93 -3.62
C GLU A 165 7.79 11.74 -3.15
N THR A 166 7.91 11.57 -1.83
CA THR A 166 8.60 10.43 -1.20
C THR A 166 7.95 9.10 -1.58
N PHE A 167 6.62 9.03 -1.61
CA PHE A 167 5.88 7.83 -1.98
C PHE A 167 6.19 7.37 -3.41
N TYR A 168 6.19 8.29 -4.37
CA TYR A 168 6.49 7.97 -5.76
C TYR A 168 7.96 7.59 -5.95
N ALA A 169 8.89 8.31 -5.34
CA ALA A 169 10.32 7.98 -5.35
C ALA A 169 10.58 6.58 -4.76
N ALA A 170 9.88 6.24 -3.67
CA ALA A 170 9.93 4.93 -3.04
C ALA A 170 9.43 3.83 -3.96
N ILE A 171 8.29 4.00 -4.64
CA ILE A 171 7.77 3.01 -5.59
C ILE A 171 8.80 2.69 -6.67
N PHE A 172 9.35 3.71 -7.34
CA PHE A 172 10.34 3.47 -8.40
C PHE A 172 11.62 2.83 -7.87
N GLY A 173 12.15 3.34 -6.76
CA GLY A 173 13.39 2.81 -6.19
C GLY A 173 13.25 1.39 -5.67
N TYR A 174 12.12 1.04 -5.05
CA TYR A 174 11.90 -0.31 -4.54
C TYR A 174 11.58 -1.31 -5.66
N ASP A 175 10.81 -0.91 -6.68
CA ASP A 175 10.57 -1.74 -7.86
C ASP A 175 11.91 -2.07 -8.56
N GLU A 176 12.77 -1.07 -8.77
CA GLU A 176 14.11 -1.26 -9.34
C GLU A 176 14.98 -2.16 -8.46
N GLY A 177 15.01 -1.90 -7.14
CA GLY A 177 15.83 -2.65 -6.20
C GLY A 177 15.46 -4.13 -6.10
N VAL A 178 14.17 -4.45 -6.06
CA VAL A 178 13.73 -5.85 -6.00
C VAL A 178 13.99 -6.61 -7.30
N LEU A 179 13.91 -5.95 -8.46
CA LEU A 179 14.21 -6.57 -9.74
C LEU A 179 15.72 -6.69 -10.04
N SER A 180 16.55 -5.95 -9.30
CA SER A 180 18.01 -5.90 -9.47
C SER A 180 18.71 -6.72 -8.38
N ASP A 181 19.74 -6.15 -7.73
CA ASP A 181 20.50 -6.77 -6.65
C ASP A 181 20.30 -6.06 -5.30
N ASP A 182 20.90 -6.63 -4.26
CA ASP A 182 20.78 -6.14 -2.89
C ASP A 182 21.47 -4.79 -2.66
N CYS A 183 22.46 -4.42 -3.47
CA CYS A 183 23.08 -3.10 -3.38
C CYS A 183 22.11 -2.02 -3.87
N VAL A 184 21.42 -2.26 -4.98
CA VAL A 184 20.38 -1.34 -5.50
C VAL A 184 19.21 -1.24 -4.53
N LEU A 185 18.75 -2.36 -3.97
CA LEU A 185 17.69 -2.35 -2.96
C LEU A 185 18.11 -1.63 -1.68
N ALA A 186 19.33 -1.86 -1.18
CA ALA A 186 19.89 -1.13 -0.04
C ALA A 186 19.93 0.37 -0.32
N ALA A 187 20.38 0.80 -1.50
CA ALA A 187 20.40 2.21 -1.89
C ALA A 187 18.99 2.82 -1.96
N ALA A 188 18.00 2.07 -2.45
CA ALA A 188 16.61 2.51 -2.46
C ALA A 188 16.04 2.67 -1.04
N LEU A 189 16.31 1.72 -0.14
CA LEU A 189 15.93 1.79 1.28
C LEU A 189 16.63 2.95 1.99
N TRP A 190 17.93 3.14 1.77
CA TRP A 190 18.69 4.26 2.33
C TRP A 190 18.09 5.62 1.93
N ARG A 191 17.75 5.79 0.65
CA ARG A 191 17.15 7.04 0.15
C ARG A 191 15.75 7.29 0.70
N ASN A 192 14.90 6.28 0.74
CA ASN A 192 13.46 6.45 0.96
C ASN A 192 12.98 6.11 2.37
N LEU A 193 13.53 5.09 3.02
CA LEU A 193 13.16 4.69 4.39
C LEU A 193 13.99 5.46 5.43
N PHE A 194 15.28 5.63 5.16
CA PHE A 194 16.21 6.32 6.06
C PHE A 194 16.41 7.80 5.70
N ASN A 195 15.77 8.33 4.66
CA ASN A 195 15.94 9.71 4.20
C ASN A 195 17.42 10.13 3.98
N ARG A 196 18.28 9.19 3.59
CA ARG A 196 19.73 9.36 3.46
C ARG A 196 20.46 9.60 4.80
N GLN A 197 19.85 9.18 5.90
CA GLN A 197 20.34 9.32 7.27
C GLN A 197 20.49 7.93 7.92
N CYS A 198 21.41 7.12 7.41
CA CYS A 198 21.75 5.83 7.98
C CYS A 198 23.23 5.56 7.72
N GLU A 199 24.01 5.53 8.79
CA GLU A 199 25.46 5.32 8.78
C GLU A 199 25.84 3.88 9.14
N ASP A 200 24.92 3.09 9.69
CA ASP A 200 25.16 1.67 10.03
C ASP A 200 24.69 0.75 8.89
N PRO A 201 25.60 0.11 8.15
CA PRO A 201 25.24 -0.79 7.06
C PRO A 201 24.39 -1.99 7.52
N ARG A 202 24.47 -2.38 8.80
CA ARG A 202 23.69 -3.51 9.34
C ARG A 202 22.20 -3.23 9.36
N GLN A 203 21.80 -1.96 9.48
CA GLN A 203 20.39 -1.57 9.41
C GLN A 203 19.85 -1.70 7.99
N LEU A 204 20.69 -1.39 6.99
CA LEU A 204 20.34 -1.60 5.58
C LEU A 204 20.27 -3.08 5.25
N GLU A 205 21.24 -3.88 5.70
CA GLU A 205 21.24 -5.34 5.54
C GLU A 205 19.97 -5.96 6.14
N LEU A 206 19.62 -5.61 7.39
CA LEU A 206 18.38 -6.06 8.04
C LEU A 206 17.14 -5.73 7.20
N MET A 207 17.07 -4.49 6.68
CA MET A 207 15.92 -4.06 5.88
C MET A 207 15.86 -4.70 4.50
N VAL A 208 17.00 -4.96 3.87
CA VAL A 208 17.09 -5.72 2.61
C VAL A 208 16.61 -7.14 2.83
N GLU A 209 17.14 -7.83 3.84
CA GLU A 209 16.74 -9.19 4.19
C GLU A 209 15.23 -9.26 4.47
N TYR A 210 14.71 -8.32 5.27
CA TYR A 210 13.30 -8.19 5.57
C TYR A 210 12.45 -8.05 4.30
N VAL A 211 12.78 -7.09 3.43
CA VAL A 211 12.03 -6.86 2.19
C VAL A 211 12.06 -8.08 1.28
N ARG A 212 13.22 -8.73 1.10
CA ARG A 212 13.35 -9.95 0.28
C ARG A 212 12.46 -11.07 0.82
N LYS A 213 12.49 -11.32 2.13
CA LYS A 213 11.68 -12.34 2.80
C LYS A 213 10.19 -12.06 2.71
N GLN A 214 9.78 -10.80 2.85
CA GLN A 214 8.37 -10.41 2.75
C GLN A 214 7.87 -10.51 1.31
N MET A 215 8.65 -10.04 0.33
CA MET A 215 8.29 -10.12 -1.08
C MET A 215 8.14 -11.58 -1.51
N GLN A 216 9.09 -12.45 -1.16
CA GLN A 216 8.99 -13.89 -1.42
C GLN A 216 7.71 -14.49 -0.79
N TYR A 217 7.40 -14.12 0.45
CA TYR A 217 6.24 -14.65 1.16
C TYR A 217 4.92 -14.17 0.56
N ILE A 218 4.79 -12.88 0.29
CA ILE A 218 3.57 -12.27 -0.24
C ILE A 218 3.32 -12.74 -1.68
N ASP A 219 4.36 -12.87 -2.49
CA ASP A 219 4.27 -13.37 -3.87
C ASP A 219 3.69 -14.80 -3.91
N ALA A 220 3.99 -15.62 -2.89
CA ALA A 220 3.45 -16.98 -2.76
C ALA A 220 1.98 -17.05 -2.30
N LEU A 221 1.35 -15.94 -1.94
CA LEU A 221 -0.05 -15.92 -1.53
C LEU A 221 -0.99 -16.00 -2.73
N ASP A 222 -2.15 -16.65 -2.53
CA ASP A 222 -3.17 -16.79 -3.56
C ASP A 222 -3.87 -15.45 -3.85
N GLY A 223 -3.91 -15.07 -5.12
CA GLY A 223 -4.42 -13.78 -5.57
C GLY A 223 -5.93 -13.62 -5.38
N ASP A 224 -6.67 -14.71 -5.64
CA ASP A 224 -8.12 -14.73 -5.48
C ASP A 224 -8.51 -14.61 -4.02
N ASP A 225 -7.81 -15.31 -3.13
CA ASP A 225 -8.00 -15.17 -1.68
C ASP A 225 -7.70 -13.74 -1.22
N LEU A 226 -6.58 -13.15 -1.66
CA LEU A 226 -6.24 -11.77 -1.32
C LEU A 226 -7.30 -10.78 -1.82
N LEU A 227 -7.86 -10.98 -3.03
CA LEU A 227 -8.92 -10.14 -3.58
C LEU A 227 -10.24 -10.21 -2.78
N LEU A 228 -10.48 -11.33 -2.10
CA LEU A 228 -11.69 -11.57 -1.31
C LEU A 228 -11.52 -11.18 0.17
N THR A 229 -10.36 -11.50 0.76
CA THR A 229 -10.12 -11.37 2.20
C THR A 229 -9.37 -10.08 2.53
N GLY A 230 -8.39 -9.71 1.70
CA GLY A 230 -7.42 -8.66 1.99
C GLY A 230 -6.46 -9.00 3.13
N GLU A 231 -6.38 -10.27 3.54
CA GLU A 231 -5.66 -10.67 4.73
C GLU A 231 -4.17 -10.90 4.41
N VAL A 232 -3.31 -10.08 5.00
CA VAL A 232 -1.84 -10.25 4.89
C VAL A 232 -1.26 -10.44 6.29
N LYS A 233 -0.50 -11.52 6.46
CA LYS A 233 0.27 -11.77 7.68
C LYS A 233 1.73 -11.45 7.43
N TRP A 234 2.25 -10.47 8.16
CA TRP A 234 3.63 -10.06 8.00
C TRP A 234 4.56 -10.96 8.79
N ARG A 235 5.69 -11.33 8.18
CA ARG A 235 6.82 -11.91 8.91
C ARG A 235 7.38 -10.88 9.91
N PRO A 236 7.98 -11.32 11.04
CA PRO A 236 8.61 -10.40 11.99
C PRO A 236 9.82 -9.70 11.34
N LEU A 237 10.20 -8.53 11.84
CA LEU A 237 11.37 -7.80 11.33
C LEU A 237 12.66 -8.58 11.61
N VAL A 238 12.79 -9.09 12.84
CA VAL A 238 13.89 -9.96 13.25
C VAL A 238 13.36 -11.38 13.40
N GLU A 239 13.92 -12.32 12.65
CA GLU A 239 13.59 -13.74 12.79
C GLU A 239 14.59 -14.43 13.71
N GLU A 240 14.07 -15.13 14.73
CA GLU A 240 14.91 -15.96 15.61
C GLU A 240 15.45 -17.22 14.88
N ASN A 241 14.76 -17.67 13.83
CA ASN A 241 15.15 -18.83 13.03
C ASN A 241 15.16 -18.51 11.55
N ALA A 242 16.35 -18.48 10.94
CA ALA A 242 16.56 -18.16 9.52
C ALA A 242 15.86 -19.15 8.56
N GLN A 243 15.47 -20.34 9.03
CA GLN A 243 14.78 -21.35 8.24
C GLN A 243 13.25 -21.34 8.40
N SER A 244 12.65 -20.34 9.06
CA SER A 244 11.19 -20.28 9.20
C SER A 244 10.53 -19.93 7.86
N ILE A 245 10.39 -20.91 6.99
CA ILE A 245 9.47 -20.84 5.86
C ILE A 245 8.06 -20.89 6.47
N LEU A 246 7.36 -19.76 6.49
CA LEU A 246 5.93 -19.75 6.77
C LEU A 246 5.25 -20.64 5.73
N LYS A 247 4.76 -21.81 6.16
CA LYS A 247 3.89 -22.63 5.31
C LYS A 247 2.66 -21.79 4.98
N VAL A 248 2.41 -21.55 3.69
CA VAL A 248 1.23 -20.82 3.21
C VAL A 248 0.00 -21.50 3.81
N VAL A 249 -0.69 -20.78 4.71
CA VAL A 249 -1.93 -21.27 5.32
C VAL A 249 -2.97 -21.30 4.22
N LYS A 250 -3.35 -22.50 3.75
CA LYS A 250 -4.43 -22.62 2.78
C LYS A 250 -5.72 -22.11 3.43
N PRO A 251 -6.51 -21.27 2.73
CA PRO A 251 -7.78 -20.82 3.26
C PRO A 251 -8.70 -22.03 3.43
N THR A 252 -9.19 -22.24 4.66
CA THR A 252 -10.32 -23.13 4.90
C THR A 252 -11.57 -22.37 4.44
N TYR A 253 -11.97 -22.58 3.18
CA TYR A 253 -13.32 -22.20 2.80
C TYR A 253 -14.25 -23.17 3.51
N ASN A 254 -15.00 -22.65 4.49
CA ASN A 254 -16.12 -23.38 5.04
C ASN A 254 -17.12 -23.50 3.88
N ASP A 255 -17.38 -24.71 3.39
CA ASP A 255 -18.37 -24.98 2.33
C ASP A 255 -19.83 -24.62 2.72
N ALA A 256 -20.03 -23.90 3.82
CA ALA A 256 -21.30 -23.28 4.18
C ALA A 256 -21.49 -22.00 3.36
N GLY A 257 -21.78 -22.17 2.06
CA GLY A 257 -22.41 -21.13 1.27
C GLY A 257 -23.81 -20.84 1.80
N LEU A 258 -23.97 -19.73 2.53
CA LEU A 258 -25.23 -19.05 2.81
C LEU A 258 -24.98 -17.53 2.89
#